data_AF-S0KP15-F1
#
_entry.id   AF-S0KP15-F1
#
_cell.length_a   1.000
_cell.length_b   1.000
_cell.length_c   1.000
_cell.angle_alpha   90.00
_cell.angle_beta   90.00
_cell.angle_gamma   90.00
#
_symmetry.space_group_name_H-M   'P 1'
#
loop_
_entity.id
_entity.type
_entity.pdbx_description
1 polymer ?
#
loop_
_entity_poly.entity_id
_entity_poly.type
_entity_poly.pdbx_seq_one_letter_code
_entity_poly.pdbx_strand_id
1 'polypeptide(L)' 'MNKCPLCETDGTFYLEDTAGNRLLVKENILVIKQRYQEYGGGMYHEYTSEYIIRNCPWCGRKLEVAE' A
#
# COMPACT_ATOMS: atom_id res chain seq x y z
N MET A 1 -8.14 -1.84 -21.92
CA MET A 1 -7.99 -0.97 -20.71
C MET A 1 -7.36 -1.84 -19.64
N ASN A 2 -6.16 -1.48 -19.17
CA ASN A 2 -5.43 -2.27 -18.20
C ASN A 2 -6.16 -2.20 -16.85
N LYS A 3 -6.72 -3.35 -16.45
CA LYS A 3 -7.32 -3.55 -15.13
C LYS A 3 -6.25 -3.29 -14.06
N CYS A 4 -6.52 -2.37 -13.14
CA CYS A 4 -5.58 -2.10 -12.06
C CYS A 4 -5.80 -3.10 -10.93
N PRO A 5 -4.86 -4.03 -10.66
CA PRO A 5 -5.05 -5.06 -9.66
C PRO A 5 -5.20 -4.49 -8.24
N LEU A 6 -4.64 -3.30 -7.97
CA LEU A 6 -4.78 -2.60 -6.69
C LEU A 6 -6.17 -1.99 -6.46
N CYS A 7 -6.92 -1.74 -7.53
CA CYS A 7 -8.11 -0.89 -7.49
C CYS A 7 -9.35 -1.57 -8.10
N GLU A 8 -9.25 -2.85 -8.51
CA GLU A 8 -10.34 -3.63 -9.12
C GLU A 8 -10.63 -4.98 -8.44
N THR A 9 -9.84 -5.37 -7.43
CA THR A 9 -10.16 -6.55 -6.63
C THR A 9 -10.95 -6.16 -5.40
N ASP A 10 -12.12 -6.76 -5.19
CA ASP A 10 -12.88 -6.79 -3.93
C ASP A 10 -12.14 -7.50 -2.77
N GLY A 11 -10.83 -7.70 -2.93
CA GLY A 11 -9.93 -8.31 -1.97
C GLY A 11 -8.75 -7.37 -1.68
N THR A 12 -8.15 -7.56 -0.50
CA THR A 12 -6.97 -6.87 -0.02
C THR A 12 -5.76 -7.18 -0.92
N PHE A 13 -5.64 -6.52 -2.07
CA PHE A 13 -4.46 -6.65 -2.93
C PHE A 13 -3.34 -5.80 -2.36
N TYR A 14 -2.22 -6.45 -2.04
CA TYR A 14 -1.02 -5.77 -1.57
C TYR A 14 0.16 -6.06 -2.50
N LEU A 15 1.00 -5.06 -2.71
CA LEU A 15 2.30 -5.23 -3.33
C LEU A 15 3.31 -5.48 -2.23
N GLU A 16 4.01 -6.61 -2.30
CA GLU A 16 5.12 -6.92 -1.41
C GLU A 16 6.43 -6.77 -2.18
N ASP A 17 7.40 -6.05 -1.62
CA ASP A 17 8.75 -5.98 -2.17
C ASP A 17 9.65 -7.11 -1.64
N THR A 18 10.88 -7.19 -2.16
CA THR A 18 11.84 -8.23 -1.75
C THR A 18 12.31 -8.12 -0.29
N ALA A 19 12.08 -6.99 0.37
CA ALA A 19 12.37 -6.78 1.79
C ALA A 19 11.16 -7.09 2.70
N GLY A 20 10.01 -7.45 2.11
CA GLY A 20 8.77 -7.72 2.82
C GLY A 20 7.95 -6.46 3.14
N ASN A 21 8.29 -5.30 2.57
CA ASN A 21 7.47 -4.10 2.69
C ASN A 21 6.19 -4.31 1.89
N ARG A 22 5.05 -3.87 2.43
CA ARG A 22 3.73 -4.03 1.81
C ARG A 22 3.07 -2.69 1.54
N LEU A 23 2.53 -2.52 0.33
CA LEU A 23 1.61 -1.45 0.00
C LEU A 23 0.23 -2.01 -0.26
N LEU A 24 -0.78 -1.49 0.42
CA LEU A 24 -2.18 -1.86 0.28
C LEU A 24 -3.02 -0.62 -0.01
N VAL A 25 -3.92 -0.71 -0.97
CA VAL A 25 -4.97 0.30 -1.19
C VAL A 25 -6.30 -0.31 -0.80
N LYS A 26 -7.01 0.33 0.14
CA LYS A 26 -8.37 -0.03 0.52
C LYS A 26 -9.24 1.20 0.37
N GLU A 27 -10.20 1.16 -0.55
CA GLU A 27 -11.06 2.30 -0.89
C GLU A 27 -10.22 3.53 -1.26
N ASN A 28 -10.14 4.52 -0.37
CA ASN A 28 -9.36 5.75 -0.51
C ASN A 28 -8.19 5.84 0.49
N ILE A 29 -7.81 4.73 1.12
CA ILE A 29 -6.71 4.67 2.10
C ILE A 29 -5.56 3.85 1.53
N LEU A 30 -4.38 4.47 1.50
CA LEU A 30 -3.10 3.81 1.24
C LEU A 30 -2.46 3.41 2.58
N VAL A 31 -2.29 2.11 2.77
CA VAL A 31 -1.57 1.55 3.91
C VAL A 31 -0.19 1.12 3.44
N ILE A 32 0.85 1.67 4.06
CA ILE A 32 2.26 1.32 3.81
C ILE A 32 2.80 0.64 5.06
N LYS A 33 3.20 -0.63 4.93
CA LYS A 33 3.90 -1.38 5.97
C LYS A 33 5.36 -1.53 5.56
N GLN A 34 6.26 -0.93 6.33
CA GLN A 34 7.69 -1.00 6.07
C GLN A 34 8.36 -1.83 7.15
N ARG A 35 9.15 -2.80 6.72
CA ARG A 35 10.08 -3.54 7.55
C ARG A 35 11.48 -3.00 7.31
N TYR A 36 12.11 -2.48 8.35
CA TYR A 36 13.50 -2.03 8.28
C TYR A 36 14.32 -2.65 9.41
N GLN A 37 15.62 -2.76 9.19
CA GLN A 37 16.56 -3.19 10.21
C GLN A 37 17.28 -1.96 10.75
N GLU A 38 17.40 -1.86 12.07
CA GLU A 38 18.23 -0.80 12.67
C GLU A 38 19.70 -0.95 12.24
N TYR A 39 20.40 0.19 12.19
CA TYR A 39 21.81 0.25 11.82
C TYR A 39 22.67 -0.69 12.67
N GLY A 40 23.72 -1.26 12.06
CA GLY A 40 24.64 -2.16 12.76
C GLY A 40 24.10 -3.58 12.97
N GLY A 41 23.09 -4.00 12.20
CA GLY A 41 22.50 -5.33 12.33
C GLY A 41 21.57 -5.45 13.53
N GLY A 42 20.98 -4.33 13.96
CA GLY A 42 20.01 -4.27 15.04
C GLY A 42 18.70 -5.02 14.71
N MET A 43 17.70 -4.85 15.57
CA MET A 43 16.44 -5.58 15.43
C MET A 43 15.68 -5.14 14.17
N TYR A 44 14.83 -6.03 13.66
CA TYR A 44 13.87 -5.66 12.63
C TYR A 44 12.67 -4.97 13.27
N HIS A 45 12.27 -3.84 12.71
CA HIS A 45 11.08 -3.10 13.09
C HIS A 45 10.08 -3.10 11.96
N GLU A 46 8.80 -3.08 12.31
CA GLU A 46 7.71 -2.85 11.37
C GLU A 46 7.06 -1.50 11.69
N TYR A 47 6.90 -0.67 10.66
CA TYR A 47 6.24 0.61 10.73
C TYR A 47 5.04 0.61 9.78
N THR A 48 3.86 0.98 10.29
CA THR A 48 2.65 1.11 9.46
C THR A 48 2.26 2.59 9.39
N SER A 49 2.02 3.07 8.17
CA SER A 49 1.45 4.39 7.89
C SER A 49 0.18 4.27 7.07
N GLU A 50 -0.77 5.17 7.30
CA GLU A 50 -2.01 5.26 6.56
C GLU A 50 -2.17 6.67 5.98
N TYR A 51 -2.56 6.76 4.71
CA TYR A 51 -2.74 8.02 4.00
C TYR A 51 -4.06 8.01 3.24
N ILE A 52 -4.83 9.09 3.36
CA ILE A 52 -5.99 9.30 2.51
C ILE A 52 -5.52 9.73 1.12
N ILE A 53 -5.87 8.96 0.11
CA ILE A 53 -5.51 9.17 -1.29
C ILE A 53 -6.76 9.38 -2.15
N ARG A 54 -6.67 10.30 -3.10
CA ARG A 54 -7.75 10.55 -4.09
C ARG A 54 -7.52 9.83 -5.41
N ASN A 55 -6.32 9.29 -5.60
CA ASN A 55 -5.89 8.63 -6.81
C ASN A 55 -5.13 7.35 -6.45
N CYS A 56 -5.40 6.27 -7.19
CA CYS A 56 -4.70 5.01 -7.11
C CYS A 56 -3.23 5.24 -7.48
N PRO A 57 -2.25 5.02 -6.57
CA PRO A 57 -0.83 5.33 -6.84
C PRO A 57 -0.22 4.48 -7.96
N TRP A 58 -0.90 3.39 -8.35
CA TRP A 58 -0.42 2.48 -9.39
C TRP A 58 -0.94 2.79 -10.79
N CYS A 59 -2.22 3.16 -10.92
CA CYS A 59 -2.85 3.38 -12.23
C CYS A 59 -3.39 4.81 -12.43
N GLY A 60 -3.29 5.68 -11.42
CA GLY A 60 -3.77 7.06 -11.47
C GLY A 60 -5.29 7.22 -11.44
N ARG A 61 -6.07 6.13 -11.43
CA ARG A 61 -7.54 6.16 -11.37
C ARG A 61 -8.00 6.94 -10.14
N LYS A 62 -9.02 7.79 -10.30
CA LYS A 62 -9.67 8.44 -9.15
C LYS A 62 -10.32 7.37 -8.28
N LEU A 63 -10.10 7.47 -6.99
CA LEU A 63 -10.75 6.64 -5.99
C LEU A 63 -11.96 7.43 -5.50
N GLU A 64 -13.14 6.80 -5.51
CA GLU A 64 -14.34 7.42 -4.95
C GLU A 64 -14.16 7.47 -3.44
N VAL A 65 -14.27 8.68 -2.87
CA VAL A 65 -14.32 8.85 -1.42
C VAL A 65 -15.73 8.46 -1.03
N ALA A 66 -15.89 7.41 -0.23
CA ALA A 66 -17.18 7.14 0.40
C ALA A 66 -17.48 8.35 1.32
N GLU A 67 -18.43 9.19 0.91
CA GLU A 67 -18.98 10.29 1.72
C GLU A 67 -19.87 9.74 2.85
#